data_AF-A0A3N6AGF9-F1
#
_entry.id   AF-A0A3N6AGF9-F1
#
_cell.length_a   1.000
_cell.length_b   1.000
_cell.length_c   1.000
_cell.angle_alpha   90.00
_cell.angle_beta   90.00
_cell.angle_gamma   90.00
#
_symmetry.space_group_name_H-M   'P 1'
#
loop_
_entity.id
_entity.type
_entity.pdbx_description
1 polymer ?
#
loop_
_entity_poly.entity_id
_entity_poly.type
_entity_poly.pdbx_seq_one_letter_code
_entity_poly.pdbx_strand_id
1 'polypeptide(L)'
;MLAKIATSLLLFIGAGIFMLATVLYQTGIVYVEVEEKRPDGHHLYIPVPVILAHVAVACVPDEELKDVRAEMAPRKELIVAACDAISDCPDGAFVEYKNGDEEHVTVTKRGNYLLVDVDSKCEKVKVKVPISSVRNLVTQVAG
;
A
#
# COMPACT_ATOMS: atom_id res chain seq x y z
N MET A 1 -36.14 -20.87 -20.16
CA MET A 1 -35.19 -19.84 -20.64
C MET A 1 -34.66 -18.99 -19.47
N LEU A 2 -35.53 -18.44 -18.62
CA LEU A 2 -35.19 -17.66 -17.42
C LEU A 2 -34.17 -18.35 -16.47
N ALA A 3 -34.36 -19.63 -16.15
CA ALA A 3 -33.43 -20.36 -15.27
C ALA A 3 -31.99 -20.41 -15.83
N LYS A 4 -31.82 -20.60 -17.14
CA LYS A 4 -30.49 -20.62 -17.78
C LYS A 4 -29.81 -19.25 -17.76
N ILE A 5 -30.58 -18.17 -17.94
CA ILE A 5 -30.08 -16.80 -17.86
C ILE A 5 -29.66 -16.48 -16.42
N ALA A 6 -30.47 -16.85 -15.43
CA ALA A 6 -30.16 -16.66 -14.02
C ALA A 6 -28.89 -17.43 -13.60
N THR A 7 -28.76 -18.70 -13.99
CA THR A 7 -27.55 -19.49 -13.72
C THR A 7 -26.32 -18.91 -14.41
N SER A 8 -26.45 -18.47 -15.67
CA SER A 8 -25.34 -17.82 -16.38
C SER A 8 -24.92 -16.52 -15.70
N LEU A 9 -25.87 -15.69 -15.26
CA LEU A 9 -25.60 -14.43 -14.57
C LEU A 9 -24.89 -14.67 -13.23
N LEU A 10 -25.35 -15.65 -12.45
CA LEU A 10 -24.69 -16.08 -11.20
C LEU A 10 -23.25 -16.54 -11.43
N LEU A 11 -23.00 -17.31 -12.50
CA LEU A 11 -21.64 -17.73 -12.86
C LEU A 11 -20.74 -16.55 -13.22
N PHE A 12 -21.25 -15.57 -13.99
CA PHE A 12 -20.48 -14.37 -14.32
C PHE A 12 -20.15 -13.52 -13.09
N ILE A 13 -21.12 -13.32 -12.19
CA ILE A 13 -20.91 -12.60 -10.94
C ILE A 13 -19.89 -13.34 -10.06
N GLY A 14 -20.05 -14.65 -9.91
CA GLY A 14 -19.13 -15.49 -9.14
C GLY A 14 -17.70 -15.46 -9.68
N ALA A 15 -17.53 -15.59 -11.00
CA ALA A 15 -16.24 -15.46 -11.67
C ALA A 15 -15.63 -14.06 -11.49
N GLY A 16 -16.45 -13.00 -11.58
CA GLY A 16 -16.01 -11.62 -11.35
C GLY A 16 -15.51 -11.39 -9.93
N ILE A 17 -16.25 -11.86 -8.91
CA ILE A 17 -15.84 -11.77 -7.51
C ILE A 17 -14.54 -12.55 -7.28
N PHE A 18 -14.44 -13.77 -7.82
CA PHE A 18 -13.24 -14.60 -7.70
C PHE A 18 -12.02 -13.93 -8.35
N MET A 19 -12.19 -13.36 -9.54
CA MET A 19 -11.15 -12.60 -10.23
C MET A 19 -10.71 -11.39 -9.40
N LEU A 20 -11.66 -10.61 -8.87
CA LEU A 20 -11.34 -9.46 -8.01
C LEU A 20 -10.59 -9.88 -6.75
N ALA A 21 -11.03 -10.94 -6.07
CA ALA A 21 -10.36 -11.47 -4.89
C ALA A 21 -8.92 -11.90 -5.20
N THR A 22 -8.71 -12.52 -6.36
CA THR A 22 -7.37 -12.92 -6.84
C THR A 22 -6.48 -11.71 -7.06
N VAL A 23 -7.00 -10.65 -7.72
CA VAL A 23 -6.27 -9.40 -7.93
C VAL A 23 -5.87 -8.77 -6.59
N LEU A 24 -6.81 -8.65 -5.65
CA LEU A 24 -6.53 -8.08 -4.32
C LEU A 24 -5.51 -8.90 -3.54
N TYR A 25 -5.58 -10.24 -3.63
CA TYR A 25 -4.60 -11.12 -3.01
C TYR A 25 -3.19 -10.93 -3.58
N GLN A 26 -3.08 -10.75 -4.89
CA GLN A 26 -1.79 -10.55 -5.57
C GLN A 26 -1.22 -9.15 -5.38
N THR A 27 -2.04 -8.10 -5.48
CA THR A 27 -1.57 -6.71 -5.37
C THR A 27 -1.41 -6.26 -3.93
N GLY A 28 -2.15 -6.87 -3.01
CA GLY A 28 -2.23 -6.46 -1.62
C GLY A 28 -3.12 -5.25 -1.38
N ILE A 29 -3.27 -4.92 -0.09
CA ILE A 29 -4.03 -3.78 0.43
C ILE A 29 -3.08 -2.98 1.33
N VAL A 30 -3.08 -1.66 1.15
CA VAL A 30 -2.48 -0.73 2.12
C VAL A 30 -3.51 -0.44 3.19
N TYR A 31 -3.14 -0.57 4.46
CA TYR A 31 -4.02 -0.19 5.56
C TYR A 31 -3.48 1.09 6.17
N VAL A 32 -4.33 2.10 6.26
CA VAL A 32 -4.04 3.35 6.96
C VAL A 32 -4.99 3.45 8.13
N GLU A 33 -4.45 3.56 9.32
CA GLU A 33 -5.17 3.79 10.55
C GLU A 33 -4.69 5.11 11.16
N VAL A 34 -5.60 6.01 11.48
CA VAL A 34 -5.30 7.28 12.14
C VAL A 34 -6.19 7.41 13.35
N GLU A 35 -5.60 7.63 14.51
CA GLU A 35 -6.29 7.86 15.79
C GLU A 35 -5.86 9.23 16.33
N GLU A 36 -6.78 10.21 16.27
CA GLU A 36 -6.55 11.54 16.83
C GLU A 36 -6.69 11.51 18.36
N LYS A 37 -5.71 12.06 19.09
CA LYS A 37 -5.65 12.04 20.57
C LYS A 37 -6.45 13.16 21.25
N ARG A 38 -7.51 13.65 20.60
CA ARG A 38 -8.37 14.72 21.13
C ARG A 38 -9.66 14.14 21.70
N PRO A 39 -10.34 14.81 22.64
CA PRO A 39 -11.59 14.30 23.24
C PRO A 39 -12.69 13.93 22.24
N ASP A 40 -12.77 14.66 21.11
CA ASP A 40 -13.68 14.39 19.99
C ASP A 40 -12.90 13.96 18.72
N GLY A 41 -11.74 13.33 18.90
CA GLY A 41 -10.86 12.91 17.83
C GLY A 41 -11.48 11.80 16.97
N HIS A 42 -11.14 11.78 15.69
CA HIS A 42 -11.59 10.74 14.77
C HIS A 42 -10.66 9.52 14.80
N HIS A 43 -11.27 8.34 14.64
CA HIS A 43 -10.56 7.11 14.34
C HIS A 43 -10.90 6.70 12.91
N LEU A 44 -9.93 6.84 12.01
CA LEU A 44 -10.06 6.52 10.60
C LEU A 44 -9.35 5.20 10.33
N TYR A 45 -10.04 4.25 9.73
CA TYR A 45 -9.46 3.01 9.22
C TYR A 45 -9.80 2.85 7.75
N ILE A 46 -8.79 2.98 6.90
CA ILE A 46 -8.94 3.07 5.45
C ILE A 46 -8.13 1.94 4.79
N PRO A 47 -8.78 0.84 4.40
CA PRO A 47 -8.17 -0.15 3.52
C PRO A 47 -8.17 0.37 2.09
N VAL A 48 -6.99 0.54 1.51
CA VAL A 48 -6.79 1.02 0.14
C VAL A 48 -6.26 -0.12 -0.73
N PRO A 49 -7.06 -0.66 -1.66
CA PRO A 49 -6.58 -1.61 -2.66
C PRO A 49 -5.47 -1.00 -3.51
N VAL A 50 -4.31 -1.66 -3.56
CA VAL A 50 -3.12 -1.16 -4.27
C VAL A 50 -3.37 -0.97 -5.77
N ILE A 51 -4.26 -1.78 -6.36
CA ILE A 51 -4.65 -1.64 -7.77
C ILE A 51 -5.15 -0.23 -8.12
N LEU A 52 -5.77 0.48 -7.17
CA LEU A 52 -6.23 1.85 -7.39
C LEU A 52 -5.06 2.81 -7.60
N ALA A 53 -3.91 2.58 -6.95
CA ALA A 53 -2.71 3.38 -7.18
C ALA A 53 -2.16 3.18 -8.61
N HIS A 54 -2.15 1.93 -9.09
CA HIS A 54 -1.73 1.61 -10.46
C HIS A 54 -2.65 2.25 -11.51
N VAL A 55 -3.97 2.23 -11.28
CA VAL A 55 -4.97 2.89 -12.13
C VAL A 55 -4.80 4.41 -12.07
N ALA A 56 -4.58 4.98 -10.89
CA ALA A 56 -4.33 6.41 -10.75
C ALA A 56 -3.12 6.83 -11.58
N VAL A 57 -1.98 6.13 -11.46
CA VAL A 57 -0.77 6.41 -12.26
C VAL A 57 -1.06 6.31 -13.76
N ALA A 58 -1.85 5.34 -14.21
CA ALA A 58 -2.20 5.17 -15.63
C ALA A 58 -3.13 6.26 -16.18
N CYS A 59 -3.88 6.94 -15.32
CA CYS A 59 -4.82 8.00 -15.69
C CYS A 59 -4.21 9.42 -15.58
N VAL A 60 -3.07 9.57 -14.90
CA VAL A 60 -2.40 10.87 -14.73
C VAL A 60 -1.64 11.23 -16.02
N PRO A 61 -1.78 12.45 -16.55
CA PRO A 61 -1.01 12.91 -17.71
C PRO A 61 0.49 12.84 -17.50
N ASP A 62 1.25 12.45 -18.53
CA ASP A 62 2.71 12.27 -18.43
C ASP A 62 3.47 13.51 -17.96
N GLU A 63 3.00 14.71 -18.29
CA GLU A 63 3.62 15.98 -17.86
C GLU A 63 3.59 16.15 -16.33
N GLU A 64 2.52 15.69 -15.67
CA GLU A 64 2.37 15.72 -14.20
C GLU A 64 3.26 14.67 -13.52
N LEU A 65 3.69 13.63 -14.25
CA LEU A 65 4.61 12.61 -13.76
C LEU A 65 6.07 12.92 -14.04
N LYS A 66 6.37 13.97 -14.80
CA LYS A 66 7.72 14.27 -15.29
C LYS A 66 8.74 14.44 -14.17
N ASP A 67 8.40 15.23 -13.16
CA ASP A 67 9.29 15.50 -12.03
C ASP A 67 9.47 14.26 -11.15
N VAL A 68 8.38 13.52 -10.92
CA VAL A 68 8.41 12.26 -10.17
C VAL A 68 9.29 11.23 -10.89
N ARG A 69 9.17 11.11 -12.20
CA ARG A 69 10.00 10.23 -13.03
C ARG A 69 11.46 10.65 -12.99
N ALA A 70 11.74 11.95 -13.10
CA ALA A 70 13.10 12.48 -13.06
C ALA A 70 13.79 12.16 -11.72
N GLU A 71 13.05 12.18 -10.60
CA GLU A 71 13.58 11.83 -9.29
C GLU A 71 13.70 10.31 -9.07
N MET A 72 12.70 9.54 -9.52
CA MET A 72 12.64 8.09 -9.29
C MET A 72 13.52 7.28 -10.23
N ALA A 73 13.62 7.63 -11.51
CA ALA A 73 14.35 6.83 -12.50
C ALA A 73 15.81 6.56 -12.12
N PRO A 74 16.60 7.54 -11.64
CA PRO A 74 17.98 7.28 -11.20
C PRO A 74 18.09 6.35 -9.99
N ARG A 75 17.02 6.23 -9.19
CA ARG A 75 16.99 5.45 -7.94
C ARG A 75 16.21 4.14 -8.09
N LYS A 76 15.61 3.87 -9.25
CA LYS A 76 14.72 2.73 -9.49
C LYS A 76 15.37 1.41 -9.08
N GLU A 77 16.55 1.12 -9.59
CA GLU A 77 17.26 -0.15 -9.31
C GLU A 77 17.62 -0.27 -7.82
N LEU A 78 18.02 0.83 -7.19
CA LEU A 78 18.29 0.86 -5.75
C LEU A 78 17.03 0.56 -4.92
N ILE A 79 15.90 1.18 -5.27
CA ILE A 79 14.63 0.96 -4.56
C ILE A 79 14.13 -0.48 -4.76
N VAL A 80 14.24 -1.02 -5.99
CA VAL A 80 13.88 -2.42 -6.28
C VAL A 80 14.77 -3.37 -5.47
N ALA A 81 16.09 -3.17 -5.48
CA ALA A 81 17.02 -3.98 -4.71
C ALA A 81 16.76 -3.88 -3.19
N ALA A 82 16.41 -2.69 -2.69
CA ALA A 82 16.03 -2.51 -1.29
C ALA A 82 14.75 -3.27 -0.94
N CYS A 83 13.72 -3.22 -1.81
CA CYS A 83 12.49 -3.98 -1.60
C CYS A 83 12.74 -5.50 -1.58
N ASP A 84 13.58 -6.00 -2.50
CA ASP A 84 13.94 -7.41 -2.56
C ASP A 84 14.72 -7.83 -1.30
N ALA A 85 15.72 -7.05 -0.89
CA ALA A 85 16.50 -7.31 0.32
C ALA A 85 15.65 -7.27 1.61
N ILE A 86 14.76 -6.29 1.75
CA ILE A 86 13.86 -6.18 2.91
C ILE A 86 12.89 -7.36 2.96
N SER A 87 12.42 -7.84 1.81
CA SER A 87 11.51 -8.99 1.73
C SER A 87 12.18 -10.27 2.25
N ASP A 88 13.47 -10.45 1.96
CA ASP A 88 14.26 -11.60 2.38
C ASP A 88 14.70 -11.54 3.85
N CYS A 89 14.65 -10.38 4.49
CA CYS A 89 14.97 -10.25 5.91
C CYS A 89 13.94 -10.97 6.80
N PRO A 90 14.37 -11.47 7.98
CA PRO A 90 13.43 -11.94 8.99
C PRO A 90 12.57 -10.77 9.50
N ASP A 91 11.43 -11.12 10.11
CA ASP A 91 10.56 -10.15 10.75
C ASP A 91 11.29 -9.43 11.90
N GLY A 92 11.26 -8.10 11.89
CA GLY A 92 12.08 -7.31 12.82
C GLY A 92 11.95 -5.80 12.62
N ALA A 93 12.53 -5.04 13.54
CA ALA A 93 12.60 -3.59 13.46
C ALA A 93 13.71 -3.15 12.49
N PHE A 94 13.41 -2.14 11.68
CA PHE A 94 14.34 -1.54 10.70
C PHE A 94 14.73 -0.13 11.09
N VAL A 95 13.75 0.66 11.55
CA VAL A 95 13.95 2.04 11.96
C VAL A 95 13.22 2.26 13.27
N GLU A 96 13.89 2.92 14.21
CA GLU A 96 13.28 3.50 15.39
C GLU A 96 13.83 4.92 15.55
N TYR A 97 12.92 5.88 15.58
CA TYR A 97 13.24 7.30 15.75
C TYR A 97 12.42 7.86 16.90
N LYS A 98 13.08 8.57 17.82
CA LYS A 98 12.45 9.21 18.98
C LYS A 98 12.90 10.66 19.09
N ASN A 99 11.95 11.55 19.26
CA ASN A 99 12.17 12.95 19.62
C ASN A 99 11.53 13.25 20.98
N GLY A 100 12.25 12.92 22.05
CA GLY A 100 11.73 13.01 23.42
C GLY A 100 10.39 12.28 23.57
N ASP A 101 9.44 12.95 24.21
CA ASP A 101 8.06 12.49 24.36
C ASP A 101 7.12 13.05 23.26
N GLU A 102 7.67 13.72 22.24
CA GLU A 102 6.86 14.41 21.24
C GLU A 102 6.47 13.51 20.07
N GLU A 103 7.40 12.65 19.66
CA GLU A 103 7.26 11.82 18.47
C GLU A 103 8.09 10.53 18.61
N HIS A 104 7.46 9.40 18.27
CA HIS A 104 8.09 8.10 18.14
C HIS A 104 7.66 7.46 16.83
N VAL A 105 8.61 7.22 15.94
CA VAL A 105 8.39 6.54 14.67
C VAL A 105 9.08 5.18 14.70
N THR A 106 8.36 4.14 14.32
CA THR A 106 8.93 2.81 14.11
C THR A 106 8.60 2.30 12.72
N VAL A 107 9.56 1.61 12.11
CA VAL A 107 9.36 0.87 10.87
C VAL A 107 9.75 -0.58 11.14
N THR A 108 8.78 -1.48 11.00
CA THR A 108 8.94 -2.91 11.29
C THR A 108 8.52 -3.75 10.10
N LYS A 109 9.29 -4.76 9.76
CA LYS A 109 8.93 -5.77 8.77
C LYS A 109 8.16 -6.90 9.44
N ARG A 110 6.98 -7.25 8.90
CA ARG A 110 6.15 -8.39 9.31
C ARG A 110 5.62 -9.13 8.10
N GLY A 111 6.07 -10.36 7.88
CA GLY A 111 5.77 -11.11 6.65
C GLY A 111 6.17 -10.29 5.42
N ASN A 112 5.25 -10.14 4.46
CA ASN A 112 5.49 -9.36 3.23
C ASN A 112 5.13 -7.87 3.34
N TYR A 113 5.03 -7.35 4.57
CA TYR A 113 4.63 -5.99 4.84
C TYR A 113 5.69 -5.19 5.60
N LEU A 114 5.77 -3.91 5.28
CA LEU A 114 6.35 -2.89 6.15
C LEU A 114 5.23 -2.21 6.93
N LEU A 115 5.41 -2.12 8.23
CA LEU A 115 4.54 -1.43 9.18
C LEU A 115 5.27 -0.17 9.60
N VAL A 116 4.66 0.98 9.35
CA VAL A 116 5.14 2.29 9.80
C VAL A 116 4.17 2.76 10.86
N ASP A 117 4.62 2.85 12.10
CA ASP A 117 3.85 3.40 13.21
C ASP A 117 4.47 4.73 13.60
N VAL A 118 3.66 5.79 13.55
CA VAL A 118 4.01 7.14 14.00
C VAL A 118 3.12 7.46 15.19
N ASP A 119 3.74 7.71 16.33
CA ASP A 119 3.07 8.10 17.56
C ASP A 119 3.52 9.51 17.93
N SER A 120 2.64 10.50 17.74
CA SER A 120 2.90 11.91 18.03
C SER A 120 2.03 12.42 19.19
N LYS A 121 2.24 13.65 19.64
CA LYS A 121 1.35 14.28 20.64
C LYS A 121 -0.12 14.37 20.18
N CYS A 122 -0.34 14.58 18.89
CA CYS A 122 -1.67 14.88 18.36
C CYS A 122 -2.41 13.63 17.90
N GLU A 123 -1.69 12.63 17.38
CA GLU A 123 -2.28 11.49 16.69
C GLU A 123 -1.34 10.28 16.68
N LYS A 124 -1.94 9.11 16.48
CA LYS A 124 -1.25 7.87 16.18
C LYS A 124 -1.63 7.43 14.77
N VAL A 125 -0.64 7.29 13.90
CA VAL A 125 -0.80 6.85 12.52
C VAL A 125 -0.12 5.50 12.35
N LYS A 126 -0.86 4.52 11.83
CA LYS A 126 -0.31 3.21 11.44
C LYS A 126 -0.53 2.99 9.96
N VAL A 127 0.54 2.70 9.26
CA VAL A 127 0.51 2.37 7.83
C VAL A 127 1.10 0.99 7.63
N LYS A 128 0.31 0.09 7.05
CA LYS A 128 0.77 -1.24 6.65
C LYS A 128 0.78 -1.32 5.13
N VAL A 129 1.98 -1.44 4.56
CA VAL A 129 2.22 -1.43 3.11
C VAL A 129 2.81 -2.77 2.68
N PRO A 130 2.25 -3.45 1.65
CA PRO A 130 2.91 -4.61 1.06
C PRO A 130 4.19 -4.18 0.33
N ILE A 131 5.31 -4.86 0.59
CA ILE A 131 6.62 -4.50 0.03
C ILE A 131 6.61 -4.64 -1.50
N SER A 132 5.95 -5.69 -2.02
CA SER A 132 5.79 -5.93 -3.46
C SER A 132 5.04 -4.80 -4.17
N SER A 133 4.10 -4.14 -3.50
CA SER A 133 3.34 -3.01 -4.05
C SER A 133 4.24 -1.81 -4.33
N VAL A 134 5.15 -1.49 -3.41
CA VAL A 134 6.13 -0.40 -3.58
C VAL A 134 7.04 -0.70 -4.78
N ARG A 135 7.60 -1.92 -4.82
CA ARG A 135 8.43 -2.40 -5.94
C ARG A 135 7.72 -2.26 -7.29
N ASN A 136 6.47 -2.70 -7.37
CA ASN A 136 5.68 -2.67 -8.60
C ASN A 136 5.34 -1.25 -9.03
N LEU A 137 4.95 -0.38 -8.09
CA LEU A 137 4.63 1.02 -8.40
C LEU A 137 5.86 1.80 -8.89
N VAL A 138 7.01 1.65 -8.23
CA VAL A 138 8.25 2.28 -8.68
C VAL A 138 8.63 1.78 -10.07
N THR A 139 8.42 0.50 -10.36
CA THR A 139 8.69 -0.07 -11.69
C THR A 139 7.78 0.52 -12.77
N GLN A 140 6.51 0.76 -12.46
CA GLN A 140 5.53 1.38 -13.36
C GLN A 140 5.78 2.87 -13.57
N VAL A 141 6.05 3.62 -12.49
CA VAL A 141 6.23 5.08 -12.56
C VAL A 141 7.53 5.43 -13.25
N ALA A 142 8.62 4.74 -12.90
CA ALA A 142 9.96 4.99 -13.41
C ALA A 142 10.33 4.11 -14.63
N GLY A 143 9.35 3.46 -15.26
CA GLY A 143 9.49 2.78 -16.55
C GLY A 143 9.08 3.71 -17.67
#